data_AF-A0A8T1W2Y3-F1
#
_entry.id   AF-A0A8T1W2Y3-F1
#
_cell.length_a   1.000
_cell.length_b   1.000
_cell.length_c   1.000
_cell.angle_alpha   90.00
_cell.angle_beta   90.00
_cell.angle_gamma   90.00
#
_symmetry.space_group_name_H-M   'P 1'
#
loop_
_entity.id
_entity.type
_entity.pdbx_description
1 polymer ?
#
loop_
_entity_poly.entity_id
_entity_poly.type
_entity_poly.pdbx_seq_one_letter_code
_entity_poly.pdbx_strand_id
1 'polypeptide(L)'
;MATDTKQVKISDVTPLGGPSQRLLRIRHMANEDNGETEEGDDDHGDGGDTDFSEERGLTPKKMKKMMKKGMTKDDYAHKLGISEKIAEIMLTGRGLAQFQQTHKYQKYKTYMNFLRENK
;
A
#
# COMPACT_ATOMS: atom_id res chain seq x y z
N MET A 1 27.08 44.81 -46.57
CA MET A 1 27.26 44.45 -45.15
C MET A 1 27.58 42.97 -45.08
N ALA A 2 28.74 42.59 -44.53
CA ALA A 2 29.14 41.20 -44.33
C ALA A 2 29.77 41.10 -42.94
N THR A 3 29.19 40.29 -42.06
CA THR A 3 29.66 40.09 -40.68
C THR A 3 30.56 38.86 -40.62
N ASP A 4 31.86 39.09 -40.48
CA ASP A 4 32.88 38.07 -40.18
C ASP A 4 32.75 37.64 -38.72
N THR A 5 32.37 36.38 -38.48
CA THR A 5 32.19 35.84 -37.13
C THR A 5 33.41 34.97 -36.79
N LYS A 6 34.32 35.52 -35.99
CA LYS A 6 35.52 34.81 -35.52
C LYS A 6 35.15 33.78 -34.45
N GLN A 7 35.44 32.50 -34.73
CA GLN A 7 35.26 31.41 -33.79
C GLN A 7 36.36 31.44 -32.71
N VAL A 8 35.95 31.46 -31.45
CA VAL A 8 36.83 31.27 -30.29
C VAL A 8 37.05 29.76 -30.11
N LYS A 9 38.29 29.29 -30.30
CA LYS A 9 38.73 27.95 -29.90
C LYS A 9 38.95 27.97 -28.38
N ILE A 10 38.07 27.26 -27.67
CA ILE A 10 38.20 27.06 -26.22
C ILE A 10 38.88 25.69 -26.02
N SER A 11 39.90 25.72 -25.17
CA SER A 11 40.95 24.72 -25.00
C SER A 11 40.48 23.39 -24.41
N ASP A 12 41.17 22.32 -24.81
CA ASP A 12 41.18 21.01 -24.16
C ASP A 12 41.74 21.11 -22.74
N VAL A 13 40.96 20.66 -21.74
CA VAL A 13 41.45 20.32 -20.39
C VAL A 13 40.64 19.12 -19.86
N THR A 14 41.30 17.96 -19.87
CA THR A 14 41.13 16.72 -19.06
C THR A 14 39.82 16.48 -18.27
N PRO A 15 39.17 15.30 -18.41
CA PRO A 15 38.11 14.88 -17.49
C PRO A 15 38.73 14.44 -16.15
N LEU A 16 38.76 15.36 -15.19
CA LEU A 16 39.15 15.07 -13.82
C LEU A 16 37.94 14.51 -13.06
N GLY A 17 37.98 13.23 -12.70
CA GLY A 17 37.20 12.65 -11.61
C GLY A 17 35.69 12.55 -11.85
N GLY A 18 35.25 11.43 -12.43
CA GLY A 18 33.83 11.08 -12.39
C GLY A 18 33.32 11.00 -10.94
N PRO A 19 32.06 11.37 -10.66
CA PRO A 19 31.51 11.23 -9.33
C PRO A 19 31.46 9.75 -8.96
N SER A 20 32.34 9.31 -8.05
CA SER A 20 32.19 8.02 -7.38
C SER A 20 30.87 8.03 -6.61
N GLN A 21 29.86 7.41 -7.20
CA GLN A 21 28.60 7.12 -6.52
C GLN A 21 28.89 6.07 -5.45
N ARG A 22 29.05 6.50 -4.20
CA ARG A 22 29.05 5.58 -3.06
C ARG A 22 27.62 5.12 -2.84
N LEU A 23 27.33 3.89 -3.27
CA LEU A 23 26.06 3.22 -2.94
C LEU A 23 25.96 3.11 -1.41
N LEU A 24 24.93 3.72 -0.82
CA LEU A 24 24.58 3.49 0.58
C LEU A 24 24.01 2.08 0.72
N ARG A 25 24.83 1.17 1.27
CA ARG A 25 24.40 -0.17 1.66
C ARG A 25 23.58 -0.05 2.95
N ILE A 26 22.26 0.01 2.82
CA ILE A 26 21.34 -0.11 3.95
C ILE A 26 21.45 -1.55 4.47
N ARG A 27 22.01 -1.72 5.67
CA ARG A 27 21.91 -2.98 6.41
C ARG A 27 20.58 -2.94 7.17
N HIS A 28 19.65 -3.78 6.76
CA HIS A 28 18.51 -4.11 7.60
C HIS A 28 19.05 -4.85 8.82
N MET A 29 19.00 -4.22 9.99
CA MET A 29 19.08 -4.93 11.26
C MET A 29 17.74 -5.65 11.42
N ALA A 30 17.74 -6.93 11.05
CA ALA A 30 16.71 -7.85 11.51
C ALA A 30 16.85 -7.91 13.04
N ASN A 31 15.85 -7.40 13.75
CA ASN A 31 15.64 -7.84 15.11
C ASN A 31 15.20 -9.29 15.00
N GLU A 32 16.09 -10.18 15.39
CA GLU A 32 15.81 -11.58 15.65
C GLU A 32 14.74 -11.64 16.75
N ASP A 33 13.54 -12.07 16.41
CA ASP A 33 12.66 -12.75 17.35
C ASP A 33 12.10 -13.97 16.61
N ASN A 34 12.73 -15.11 16.92
CA ASN A 34 12.49 -16.49 16.54
C ASN A 34 11.30 -16.78 15.59
N GLY A 35 11.65 -17.19 14.38
CA GLY A 35 10.78 -17.95 13.49
C GLY A 35 11.66 -18.77 12.56
N GLU A 36 11.92 -20.01 12.96
CA GLU A 36 12.75 -21.00 12.26
C GLU A 36 12.20 -21.22 10.84
N THR A 37 13.02 -20.93 9.82
CA THR A 37 12.74 -21.23 8.41
C THR A 37 13.29 -22.61 8.11
N GLU A 38 12.43 -23.58 7.80
CA GLU A 38 12.82 -24.77 7.04
C GLU A 38 12.42 -24.55 5.58
N GLU A 39 13.41 -24.63 4.71
CA GLU A 39 13.23 -24.59 3.26
C GLU A 39 12.79 -25.96 2.76
N GLY A 40 11.68 -25.98 2.02
CA GLY A 40 11.21 -27.13 1.27
C GLY A 40 10.76 -26.66 -0.11
N ASP A 41 11.67 -26.72 -1.07
CA ASP A 41 11.36 -26.84 -2.50
C ASP A 41 10.51 -28.09 -2.71
N ASP A 42 9.27 -27.97 -3.23
CA ASP A 42 8.63 -29.00 -4.07
C ASP A 42 7.29 -28.51 -4.67
N ASP A 43 7.28 -28.46 -6.00
CA ASP A 43 6.26 -28.97 -6.91
C ASP A 43 4.79 -28.45 -6.94
N HIS A 44 4.43 -28.01 -8.15
CA HIS A 44 3.10 -27.78 -8.77
C HIS A 44 1.82 -28.03 -7.94
N GLY A 45 1.04 -26.97 -7.72
CA GLY A 45 -0.34 -27.08 -7.24
C GLY A 45 -1.19 -25.83 -7.44
N ASP A 46 -2.00 -25.87 -8.50
CA ASP A 46 -3.22 -25.09 -8.74
C ASP A 46 -4.03 -24.78 -7.47
N GLY A 47 -4.37 -23.50 -7.25
CA GLY A 47 -5.24 -23.07 -6.16
C GLY A 47 -5.02 -21.63 -5.74
N GLY A 48 -5.73 -20.69 -6.37
CA GLY A 48 -5.71 -19.29 -5.98
C GLY A 48 -6.32 -19.07 -4.59
N ASP A 49 -5.53 -19.25 -3.54
CA ASP A 49 -5.85 -18.75 -2.21
C ASP A 49 -5.16 -17.41 -2.02
N THR A 50 -5.97 -16.37 -2.09
CA THR A 50 -5.52 -15.02 -1.77
C THR A 50 -5.34 -14.95 -0.26
N ASP A 51 -4.16 -15.37 0.18
CA ASP A 51 -3.69 -15.31 1.56
C ASP A 51 -3.52 -13.83 1.98
N PHE A 52 -4.64 -13.20 2.30
CA PHE A 52 -4.66 -11.97 3.07
C PHE A 52 -4.71 -12.33 4.55
N SER A 53 -3.60 -12.88 5.07
CA SER A 53 -3.11 -12.66 6.43
C SER A 53 -4.24 -12.66 7.46
N GLU A 54 -4.57 -13.85 7.94
CA GLU A 54 -5.72 -14.17 8.80
C GLU A 54 -5.85 -13.33 10.08
N GLU A 55 -4.85 -12.52 10.42
CA GLU A 55 -4.87 -11.60 11.57
C GLU A 55 -5.23 -10.14 11.20
N ARG A 56 -5.03 -9.71 9.95
CA ARG A 56 -5.33 -8.35 9.46
C ARG A 56 -6.66 -8.26 8.71
N GLY A 57 -7.09 -9.34 8.06
CA GLY A 57 -8.31 -9.43 7.25
C GLY A 57 -9.59 -9.65 8.05
N LEU A 58 -10.70 -9.07 7.60
CA LEU A 58 -12.02 -9.38 8.14
C LEU A 58 -12.52 -10.69 7.51
N THR A 59 -12.42 -11.81 8.24
CA THR A 59 -12.76 -13.13 7.66
C THR A 59 -14.25 -13.27 7.28
N PRO A 60 -14.59 -14.07 6.25
CA PRO A 60 -15.98 -14.27 5.81
C PRO A 60 -16.93 -14.74 6.91
N LYS A 61 -16.46 -15.65 7.78
CA LYS A 61 -17.22 -16.13 8.94
C LYS A 61 -17.60 -15.01 9.89
N LYS A 62 -16.68 -14.06 10.13
CA LYS A 62 -16.92 -12.90 10.98
C LYS A 62 -17.89 -11.92 10.32
N MET A 63 -17.75 -11.66 9.02
CA MET A 63 -18.69 -10.84 8.25
C MET A 63 -20.11 -11.41 8.29
N LYS A 64 -20.27 -12.71 8.04
CA LYS A 64 -21.56 -13.41 8.13
C LYS A 64 -22.19 -13.29 9.51
N LYS A 65 -21.40 -13.40 10.58
CA LYS A 65 -21.88 -13.21 11.96
C LYS A 65 -22.37 -11.78 12.21
N MET A 66 -21.66 -10.77 11.70
CA MET A 66 -22.08 -9.36 11.82
C MET A 66 -23.36 -9.09 11.03
N MET A 67 -23.44 -9.59 9.80
CA MET A 67 -24.64 -9.48 8.96
C MET A 67 -25.86 -10.13 9.61
N LYS A 68 -25.72 -11.36 10.15
CA LYS A 68 -26.80 -12.04 10.90
C LYS A 68 -27.26 -11.28 12.13
N LYS A 69 -26.39 -10.46 12.73
CA LYS A 69 -26.73 -9.57 13.85
C LYS A 69 -27.39 -8.26 13.40
N GLY A 70 -27.64 -8.08 12.10
CA GLY A 70 -28.20 -6.85 11.55
C GLY A 70 -27.22 -5.67 11.53
N MET A 71 -25.91 -5.91 11.65
CA MET A 71 -24.92 -4.83 11.64
C MET A 71 -24.85 -4.19 10.25
N THR A 72 -25.27 -2.94 10.15
CA THR A 72 -25.27 -2.18 8.91
C THR A 72 -23.87 -1.68 8.55
N LYS A 73 -23.70 -1.12 7.35
CA LYS A 73 -22.47 -0.43 6.96
C LYS A 73 -22.15 0.71 7.94
N ASP A 74 -23.16 1.48 8.35
CA ASP A 74 -22.97 2.68 9.18
C ASP A 74 -22.58 2.27 10.61
N ASP A 75 -23.23 1.25 11.16
CA ASP A 75 -22.84 0.65 12.46
C ASP A 75 -21.39 0.16 12.44
N TYR A 76 -20.97 -0.45 11.34
CA TYR A 76 -19.62 -0.94 11.20
C TYR A 76 -18.59 0.20 11.04
N ALA A 77 -18.95 1.29 10.35
CA ALA A 77 -18.13 2.50 10.31
C ALA A 77 -17.97 3.15 11.68
N HIS A 78 -19.04 3.21 12.48
CA HIS A 78 -19.00 3.67 13.88
C HIS A 78 -18.10 2.77 14.73
N LYS A 79 -18.23 1.44 14.59
CA LYS A 79 -17.38 0.47 15.29
C LYS A 79 -15.89 0.61 14.96
N LEU A 80 -15.57 1.00 13.73
CA LEU A 80 -14.18 1.26 13.31
C LEU A 80 -13.70 2.66 13.72
N GLY A 81 -14.59 3.55 14.18
CA GLY A 81 -14.29 4.94 14.50
C GLY A 81 -13.89 5.74 13.26
N ILE A 82 -14.53 5.47 12.11
CA ILE A 82 -14.27 6.17 10.83
C ILE A 82 -15.50 6.91 10.30
N SER A 83 -16.63 6.85 11.00
CA SER A 83 -17.89 7.48 10.59
C SER A 83 -17.74 8.97 10.30
N GLU A 84 -17.11 9.72 11.22
CA GLU A 84 -16.86 11.15 11.06
C GLU A 84 -15.92 11.44 9.89
N LYS A 85 -14.88 10.62 9.73
CA LYS A 85 -13.92 10.77 8.63
C LYS A 85 -14.57 10.52 7.26
N ILE A 86 -15.47 9.54 7.19
CA ILE A 86 -16.27 9.29 5.98
C ILE A 86 -17.15 10.51 5.67
N ALA A 87 -17.84 11.06 6.67
CA ALA A 87 -18.68 12.24 6.50
C ALA A 87 -17.87 13.48 6.04
N GLU A 88 -16.72 13.73 6.67
CA GLU A 88 -15.80 14.81 6.29
C GLU A 88 -15.31 14.67 4.84
N ILE A 89 -14.93 13.45 4.45
CA ILE A 89 -14.47 13.16 3.08
C ILE A 89 -15.61 13.29 2.07
N MET A 90 -16.83 12.89 2.42
CA MET A 90 -17.99 13.07 1.54
C MET A 90 -18.33 14.54 1.32
N LEU A 91 -18.14 15.39 2.34
CA LEU A 91 -18.39 16.83 2.25
C LEU A 91 -17.29 17.57 1.48
N THR A 92 -16.03 17.23 1.73
CA THR A 92 -14.89 18.04 1.26
C THR A 92 -14.07 17.39 0.15
N GLY A 93 -14.17 16.07 -0.04
CA GLY A 93 -13.30 15.28 -0.91
C GLY A 93 -11.84 15.18 -0.45
N ARG A 94 -11.44 15.90 0.62
CA ARG A 94 -10.04 16.02 1.03
C ARG A 94 -9.58 14.76 1.76
N GLY A 95 -8.34 14.34 1.46
CA GLY A 95 -7.73 13.20 2.15
C GLY A 95 -8.31 11.84 1.78
N LEU A 96 -9.15 11.74 0.73
CA LEU A 96 -9.73 10.48 0.27
C LEU A 96 -8.64 9.43 -0.04
N ALA A 97 -7.61 9.81 -0.79
CA ALA A 97 -6.54 8.88 -1.18
C ALA A 97 -5.81 8.29 0.05
N GLN A 98 -5.51 9.14 1.03
CA GLN A 98 -4.87 8.72 2.29
C GLN A 98 -5.82 7.83 3.11
N PHE A 99 -7.10 8.21 3.19
CA PHE A 99 -8.11 7.43 3.91
C PHE A 99 -8.32 6.05 3.29
N GLN A 100 -8.30 5.95 1.96
CA GLN A 100 -8.41 4.68 1.24
C GLN A 100 -7.26 3.71 1.53
N GLN A 101 -6.08 4.22 1.88
CA GLN A 101 -4.93 3.40 2.25
C GLN A 101 -5.02 2.88 3.71
N THR A 102 -5.95 3.38 4.52
CA THR A 102 -6.07 2.96 5.92
C THR A 102 -6.64 1.54 6.04
N HIS A 103 -6.10 0.77 6.99
CA HIS A 103 -6.59 -0.58 7.31
C HIS A 103 -8.08 -0.57 7.72
N LYS A 104 -8.55 0.51 8.37
CA LYS A 104 -9.94 0.67 8.78
C LYS A 104 -10.87 0.80 7.58
N TYR A 105 -10.48 1.62 6.60
CA TYR A 105 -11.24 1.75 5.36
C TYR A 105 -11.27 0.43 4.58
N GLN A 106 -10.15 -0.29 4.50
CA GLN A 106 -10.12 -1.59 3.82
C GLN A 106 -11.09 -2.57 4.47
N LYS A 107 -11.09 -2.70 5.81
CA LYS A 107 -12.07 -3.52 6.55
C LYS A 107 -13.51 -3.10 6.26
N TYR A 108 -13.78 -1.80 6.25
CA TYR A 108 -15.11 -1.24 5.94
C TYR A 108 -15.55 -1.59 4.51
N LYS A 109 -14.67 -1.38 3.53
CA LYS A 109 -14.91 -1.70 2.11
C LYS A 109 -15.19 -3.19 1.92
N THR A 110 -14.40 -4.07 2.54
CA THR A 110 -14.62 -5.52 2.49
C THR A 110 -15.99 -5.90 3.04
N TYR A 111 -16.39 -5.34 4.19
CA TYR A 111 -17.71 -5.62 4.75
C TYR A 111 -18.86 -5.08 3.90
N MET A 112 -18.71 -3.87 3.33
CA MET A 112 -19.71 -3.31 2.41
C MET A 112 -19.89 -4.17 1.16
N ASN A 113 -18.80 -4.70 0.58
CA ASN A 113 -18.88 -5.61 -0.56
C ASN A 113 -19.59 -6.90 -0.17
N PHE A 114 -19.23 -7.49 0.98
CA PHE A 114 -19.91 -8.68 1.50
C PHE A 114 -21.42 -8.48 1.69
N LEU A 115 -21.85 -7.34 2.25
CA LEU A 115 -23.28 -7.01 2.40
C LEU A 115 -24.01 -6.85 1.06
N ARG A 116 -23.31 -6.43 0.00
CA ARG A 116 -23.90 -6.28 -1.34
C ARG A 116 -24.12 -7.62 -2.02
N GLU A 117 -23.17 -8.55 -1.84
CA GLU A 117 -23.19 -9.88 -2.42
C GLU A 117 -24.16 -10.84 -1.70
N ASN A 118 -24.45 -10.59 -0.43
CA ASN A 118 -25.29 -11.44 0.43
C ASN A 118 -26.65 -10.79 0.75
N LYS A 119 -27.11 -9.88 -0.11
CA LYS A 119 -28.34 -9.09 0.08
C LYS A 119 -29.59 -9.81 -0.39
#